data_AF-A0A3Q2WAR5-F1
#
_entry.id   AF-A0A3Q2WAR5-F1
#
_cell.length_a   1.000
_cell.length_b   1.000
_cell.length_c   1.000
_cell.angle_alpha   90.00
_cell.angle_beta   90.00
_cell.angle_gamma   90.00
#
_symmetry.space_group_name_H-M   'P 1'
#
loop_
_entity.id
_entity.type
_entity.pdbx_description
1 polymer ?
#
loop_
_entity_poly.entity_id
_entity_poly.type
_entity_poly.pdbx_seq_one_letter_code
_entity_poly.pdbx_strand_id
1 'polypeptide(L)'
;MDQQEQLEEISAWCKEEGLPPDSSKEAQLCLLWHALQCTTSHLSKVTRDLETHRSQHLAEMAEVRKSLEQIRFFTEHKNVLAQEIQDENDHLKEQLRRLISLQDAQISEVAKMLYQQGLTELIHSSPSEQVAYLLVERASLLETSELTDKLTGDGNTANHMGTGAQVKSTGVSQAAHKGAPRHGQSAWKKLFGLKSSQNKHTFIPAEARFLAGQESSLGRECSRLERDLEEGSRRLAMAHNEIRRLTDELESAHLTQRAYEPELQSAQQEVEQLRQEVEKLKKYEMVELRKTKELNDRLDLEIRALRNRVRSLDAEKTSLKQMVVSLQEEAEQLKAALQEELLTKEVPVKQATEMTQVLYSNLNF
;
A
#
# COMPACT_ATOMS: atom_id res chain seq x y z
N MET A 1 64.84 35.01 -5.38
CA MET A 1 65.49 34.13 -4.41
C MET A 1 66.97 34.26 -4.67
N ASP A 2 67.65 34.99 -3.81
CA ASP A 2 69.11 35.15 -3.91
C ASP A 2 69.79 33.80 -3.62
N GLN A 3 70.86 33.45 -4.32
CA GLN A 3 71.53 32.14 -4.11
C GLN A 3 72.06 32.00 -2.67
N GLN A 4 72.44 33.12 -2.08
CA GLN A 4 72.89 33.21 -0.69
C GLN A 4 71.76 32.87 0.29
N GLU A 5 70.57 33.42 0.06
CA GLU A 5 69.34 33.16 0.85
C GLU A 5 68.97 31.67 0.85
N GLN A 6 69.02 31.02 -0.33
CA GLN A 6 68.72 29.59 -0.45
C GLN A 6 69.73 28.71 0.29
N LEU A 7 71.01 29.06 0.26
CA LEU A 7 72.06 28.34 0.99
C LEU A 7 71.90 28.51 2.50
N GLU A 8 71.52 29.70 2.96
CA GLU A 8 71.21 29.97 4.37
C GLU A 8 69.99 29.16 4.83
N GLU A 9 68.91 29.11 4.05
CA GLU A 9 67.72 28.28 4.31
C GLU A 9 68.05 26.79 4.39
N ILE A 10 68.82 26.27 3.43
CA ILE A 10 69.25 24.87 3.41
C ILE A 10 70.11 24.56 4.63
N SER A 11 71.00 25.48 5.02
CA SER A 11 71.85 25.32 6.20
C SER A 11 71.06 25.35 7.51
N ALA A 12 70.01 26.17 7.58
CA ALA A 12 69.10 26.23 8.72
C ALA A 12 68.30 24.94 8.85
N TRP A 13 67.74 24.45 7.74
CA TRP A 13 67.00 23.19 7.70
C TRP A 13 67.88 21.98 8.07
N CYS A 14 69.12 21.92 7.58
CA CYS A 14 70.06 20.85 7.96
C CYS A 14 70.37 20.85 9.46
N LYS A 15 70.46 22.03 10.10
CA LYS A 15 70.65 22.14 11.56
C LYS A 15 69.43 21.65 12.33
N GLU A 16 68.22 21.94 11.85
CA GLU A 16 66.97 21.45 12.45
C GLU A 16 66.84 19.92 12.38
N GLU A 17 67.30 19.30 11.29
CA GLU A 17 67.39 17.85 11.12
C GLU A 17 68.56 17.20 11.90
N GLY A 18 69.32 17.99 12.68
CA GLY A 18 70.33 17.50 13.61
C GLY A 18 71.75 17.34 13.04
N LEU A 19 72.05 17.90 11.86
CA LEU A 19 73.43 17.93 11.35
C LEU A 19 74.25 19.02 12.08
N PRO A 20 75.47 18.69 12.56
CA PRO A 20 76.36 19.67 13.19
C PRO A 20 76.83 20.75 12.19
N PRO A 21 77.08 21.99 12.64
CA PRO A 21 77.44 23.12 11.78
C PRO A 21 78.78 22.93 11.03
N ASP A 22 79.64 22.04 11.51
CA ASP A 22 80.94 21.69 10.89
C ASP A 22 80.86 20.43 9.99
N SER A 23 79.66 19.97 9.66
CA SER A 23 79.44 18.80 8.81
C SER A 23 79.98 19.02 7.38
N SER A 24 80.62 17.98 6.83
CA SER A 24 81.09 17.99 5.45
C SER A 24 79.94 18.28 4.48
N LYS A 25 80.23 19.03 3.40
CA LYS A 25 79.28 19.25 2.29
C LYS A 25 78.69 17.94 1.75
N GLU A 26 79.46 16.87 1.82
CA GLU A 26 79.06 15.54 1.37
C GLU A 26 78.00 14.92 2.30
N ALA A 27 78.08 15.15 3.61
CA ALA A 27 77.07 14.73 4.57
C ALA A 27 75.76 15.54 4.41
N GLN A 28 75.86 16.85 4.16
CA GLN A 28 74.71 17.71 3.87
C GLN A 28 74.01 17.30 2.58
N LEU A 29 74.77 17.04 1.51
CA LEU A 29 74.22 16.54 0.23
C LEU A 29 73.56 15.17 0.39
N CYS A 30 74.17 14.28 1.18
CA CYS A 30 73.56 12.98 1.48
C CYS A 30 72.22 13.15 2.20
N LEU A 31 72.12 14.01 3.21
CA LEU A 31 70.87 14.25 3.95
C LEU A 31 69.79 14.84 3.05
N LEU A 32 70.13 15.86 2.25
CA LEU A 32 69.21 16.47 1.27
C LEU A 32 68.73 15.47 0.23
N TRP A 33 69.62 14.61 -0.27
CA TRP A 33 69.25 13.57 -1.24
C TRP A 33 68.29 12.54 -0.63
N HIS A 34 68.56 12.05 0.58
CA HIS A 34 67.65 11.13 1.26
C HIS A 34 66.30 11.79 1.55
N ALA A 35 66.28 13.05 1.99
CA ALA A 35 65.06 13.79 2.24
C ALA A 35 64.24 14.01 0.95
N LEU A 36 64.91 14.36 -0.16
CA LEU A 36 64.27 14.48 -1.47
C LEU A 36 63.69 13.14 -1.92
N GLN A 37 64.40 12.04 -1.73
CA GLN A 37 63.96 10.70 -2.12
C GLN A 37 62.78 10.21 -1.25
N CYS A 38 62.82 10.49 0.06
CA CYS A 38 61.73 10.22 0.99
C CYS A 38 60.48 11.04 0.66
N THR A 39 60.63 12.34 0.37
CA THR A 39 59.50 13.21 0.05
C THR A 39 58.91 12.89 -1.33
N THR A 40 59.72 12.62 -2.35
CA THR A 40 59.23 12.19 -3.66
C THR A 40 58.54 10.84 -3.63
N SER A 41 59.09 9.85 -2.89
CA SER A 41 58.41 8.56 -2.71
C SER A 41 57.11 8.70 -1.93
N HIS A 42 57.08 9.51 -0.86
CA HIS A 42 55.86 9.79 -0.12
C HIS A 42 54.81 10.50 -0.97
N LEU A 43 55.20 11.53 -1.71
CA LEU A 43 54.33 12.27 -2.63
C LEU A 43 53.74 11.33 -3.68
N SER A 44 54.59 10.49 -4.30
CA SER A 44 54.12 9.51 -5.31
C SER A 44 53.08 8.54 -4.73
N LYS A 45 53.27 8.08 -3.48
CA LYS A 45 52.31 7.22 -2.79
C LYS A 45 50.99 7.94 -2.56
N VAL A 46 51.04 9.16 -2.01
CA VAL A 46 49.83 9.98 -1.76
C VAL A 46 49.10 10.29 -3.05
N THR A 47 49.82 10.65 -4.12
CA THR A 47 49.21 10.90 -5.44
C THR A 47 48.52 9.64 -5.97
N ARG A 48 49.15 8.47 -5.86
CA ARG A 48 48.54 7.21 -6.28
C ARG A 48 47.30 6.88 -5.47
N ASP A 49 47.37 7.01 -4.15
CA ASP A 49 46.24 6.73 -3.26
C ASP A 49 45.07 7.70 -3.57
N LEU A 50 45.36 8.98 -3.80
CA LEU A 50 44.38 9.98 -4.22
C LEU A 50 43.73 9.63 -5.58
N GLU A 51 44.52 9.17 -6.55
CA GLU A 51 43.99 8.74 -7.85
C GLU A 51 43.11 7.49 -7.73
N THR A 52 43.45 6.56 -6.83
CA THR A 52 42.61 5.39 -6.55
C THR A 52 41.28 5.81 -5.91
N HIS A 53 41.28 6.74 -4.96
CA HIS A 53 40.05 7.27 -4.37
C HIS A 53 39.20 8.02 -5.40
N ARG A 54 39.80 8.81 -6.29
CA ARG A 54 39.08 9.45 -7.40
C ARG A 54 38.43 8.43 -8.32
N SER A 55 39.15 7.37 -8.67
CA SER A 55 38.63 6.30 -9.52
C SER A 55 37.48 5.54 -8.86
N GLN A 56 37.60 5.23 -7.56
CA GLN A 56 36.54 4.62 -6.76
C GLN A 56 35.29 5.50 -6.71
N HIS A 57 35.46 6.79 -6.37
CA HIS A 57 34.34 7.73 -6.33
C HIS A 57 33.64 7.84 -7.69
N LEU A 58 34.38 7.87 -8.81
CA LEU A 58 33.76 7.88 -10.14
C LEU A 58 32.96 6.61 -10.44
N ALA A 59 33.45 5.44 -10.03
CA ALA A 59 32.74 4.17 -10.18
C ALA A 59 31.45 4.13 -9.33
N GLU A 60 31.52 4.53 -8.06
CA GLU A 60 30.36 4.65 -7.18
C GLU A 60 29.33 5.63 -7.75
N MET A 61 29.76 6.79 -8.26
CA MET A 61 28.87 7.75 -8.91
C MET A 61 28.21 7.18 -10.17
N ALA A 62 28.87 6.28 -10.90
CA ALA A 62 28.27 5.61 -12.05
C ALA A 62 27.21 4.58 -11.60
N GLU A 63 27.46 3.83 -10.53
CA GLU A 63 26.50 2.89 -9.95
C GLU A 63 25.26 3.61 -9.40
N VAL A 64 25.44 4.73 -8.70
CA VAL A 64 24.34 5.57 -8.22
C VAL A 64 23.50 6.10 -9.39
N ARG A 65 24.13 6.55 -10.49
CA ARG A 65 23.36 6.98 -11.68
C ARG A 65 22.55 5.82 -12.27
N LYS A 66 23.13 4.61 -12.32
CA LYS A 66 22.43 3.42 -12.81
C LYS A 66 21.23 3.07 -11.93
N SER A 67 21.37 3.10 -10.61
CA SER A 67 20.26 2.83 -9.68
C SER A 67 19.17 3.89 -9.75
N LEU A 68 19.54 5.17 -9.89
CA LEU A 68 18.57 6.25 -10.11
C LEU A 68 17.79 6.09 -11.41
N GLU A 69 18.44 5.64 -12.48
CA GLU A 69 17.77 5.36 -13.76
C GLU A 69 16.75 4.21 -13.63
N GLN A 70 17.11 3.14 -12.90
CA GLN A 70 16.19 2.04 -12.61
C GLN A 70 14.99 2.51 -11.77
N ILE A 71 15.22 3.31 -10.73
CA ILE A 71 14.15 3.90 -9.92
C ILE A 71 13.22 4.74 -10.80
N ARG A 72 13.78 5.55 -11.73
CA ARG A 72 12.99 6.34 -12.66
C ARG A 72 12.10 5.46 -13.52
N PHE A 73 12.66 4.41 -14.14
CA PHE A 73 11.91 3.47 -14.97
C PHE A 73 10.75 2.81 -14.21
N PHE A 74 10.99 2.28 -13.01
CA PHE A 74 9.94 1.67 -12.20
C PHE A 74 8.88 2.68 -11.74
N THR A 75 9.29 3.91 -11.44
CA THR A 75 8.36 4.98 -11.07
C THR A 75 7.45 5.36 -12.23
N GLU A 76 7.99 5.47 -13.43
CA GLU A 76 7.23 5.73 -14.65
C GLU A 76 6.24 4.61 -14.95
N HIS A 77 6.70 3.35 -14.93
CA HIS A 77 5.83 2.19 -15.13
C HIS A 77 4.69 2.13 -14.10
N LYS A 78 4.99 2.36 -12.81
CA LYS A 78 3.99 2.43 -11.75
C LYS A 78 2.95 3.52 -12.02
N ASN A 79 3.37 4.67 -12.53
CA ASN A 79 2.45 5.77 -12.85
C ASN A 79 1.55 5.43 -14.04
N VAL A 80 2.09 4.78 -15.09
CA VAL A 80 1.30 4.30 -16.24
C VAL A 80 0.24 3.32 -15.78
N LEU A 81 0.63 2.29 -15.00
CA LEU A 81 -0.31 1.31 -14.47
C LEU A 81 -1.40 1.94 -13.59
N ALA A 82 -1.01 2.91 -12.73
CA ALA A 82 -1.98 3.63 -11.91
C ALA A 82 -2.99 4.42 -12.76
N GLN A 83 -2.54 5.00 -13.88
CA GLN A 83 -3.42 5.68 -14.82
C GLN A 83 -4.37 4.71 -15.52
N GLU A 84 -3.89 3.55 -15.97
CA GLU A 84 -4.73 2.53 -16.61
C GLU A 84 -5.84 2.03 -15.68
N ILE A 85 -5.51 1.76 -14.41
CA ILE A 85 -6.49 1.37 -13.39
C ILE A 85 -7.53 2.48 -13.18
N GLN A 86 -7.10 3.74 -13.17
CA GLN A 86 -8.00 4.87 -13.00
C GLN A 86 -8.95 5.01 -14.20
N ASP A 87 -8.42 4.88 -15.42
CA ASP A 87 -9.20 4.96 -16.66
C ASP A 87 -10.24 3.84 -16.75
N GLU A 88 -9.87 2.60 -16.39
CA GLU A 88 -10.79 1.47 -16.33
C GLU A 88 -11.88 1.68 -15.27
N ASN A 89 -11.50 2.20 -14.09
CA ASN A 89 -12.46 2.49 -13.03
C ASN A 89 -13.49 3.54 -13.46
N ASP A 90 -13.04 4.58 -14.17
CA ASP A 90 -13.92 5.62 -14.69
C ASP A 90 -14.80 5.10 -15.83
N HIS A 91 -14.27 4.19 -16.66
CA HIS A 91 -15.08 3.48 -17.66
C HIS A 91 -16.19 2.63 -17.02
N LEU A 92 -15.87 1.85 -15.99
CA LEU A 92 -16.84 1.01 -15.27
C LEU A 92 -17.91 1.86 -14.56
N LYS A 93 -17.53 2.98 -13.96
CA LYS A 93 -18.49 3.93 -13.37
C LYS A 93 -19.46 4.47 -14.43
N GLU A 94 -18.95 4.80 -15.62
CA GLU A 94 -19.78 5.30 -16.71
C GLU A 94 -20.74 4.22 -17.23
N GLN A 95 -20.28 2.97 -17.38
CA GLN A 95 -21.15 1.84 -17.71
C GLN A 95 -22.25 1.63 -16.66
N LEU A 96 -21.91 1.70 -15.37
CA LEU A 96 -22.88 1.58 -14.28
C LEU A 96 -23.93 2.69 -14.34
N ARG A 97 -23.53 3.95 -14.55
CA ARG A 97 -24.47 5.07 -14.71
C ARG A 97 -25.42 4.85 -15.88
N ARG A 98 -24.91 4.34 -17.01
CA ARG A 98 -25.75 4.01 -18.18
C ARG A 98 -26.79 2.95 -17.84
N LEU A 99 -26.39 1.86 -17.16
CA LEU A 99 -27.31 0.81 -16.75
C LEU A 99 -28.39 1.33 -15.79
N ILE A 100 -28.02 2.16 -14.81
CA ILE A 100 -28.97 2.80 -13.90
C ILE A 100 -29.96 3.68 -14.69
N SER A 101 -29.46 4.51 -15.61
CA SER A 101 -30.33 5.37 -16.42
C SER A 101 -31.31 4.59 -17.30
N LEU A 102 -30.86 3.45 -17.85
CA LEU A 102 -31.70 2.56 -18.64
C LEU A 102 -32.77 1.90 -17.74
N GLN A 103 -32.38 1.45 -16.56
CA GLN A 103 -33.29 0.86 -15.58
C GLN A 103 -34.35 1.88 -15.13
N ASP A 104 -33.95 3.13 -14.82
CA ASP A 104 -34.87 4.20 -14.42
C ASP A 104 -35.86 4.56 -15.54
N ALA A 105 -35.39 4.57 -16.79
CA ALA A 105 -36.26 4.77 -17.96
C ALA A 105 -37.29 3.64 -18.07
N GLN A 106 -36.86 2.37 -17.96
CA GLN A 106 -37.75 1.22 -17.99
C GLN A 106 -38.78 1.24 -16.85
N ILE A 107 -38.33 1.53 -15.61
CA ILE A 107 -39.22 1.67 -14.45
C ILE A 107 -40.24 2.78 -14.68
N SER A 108 -39.81 3.92 -15.23
CA SER A 108 -40.69 5.05 -15.54
C SER A 108 -41.74 4.69 -16.60
N GLU A 109 -41.39 3.89 -17.61
CA GLU A 109 -42.35 3.40 -18.61
C GLU A 109 -43.36 2.43 -18.01
N VAL A 110 -42.91 1.45 -17.22
CA VAL A 110 -43.80 0.50 -16.52
C VAL A 110 -44.75 1.25 -15.57
N ALA A 111 -44.24 2.24 -14.83
CA ALA A 111 -45.06 3.08 -13.96
C ALA A 111 -46.14 3.84 -14.74
N LYS A 112 -45.80 4.40 -15.92
CA LYS A 112 -46.79 5.05 -16.80
C LYS A 112 -47.84 4.05 -17.29
N MET A 113 -47.44 2.84 -17.65
CA MET A 113 -48.39 1.80 -18.09
C MET A 113 -49.34 1.38 -16.96
N LEU A 114 -48.82 1.13 -15.75
CA LEU A 114 -49.64 0.79 -14.59
C LEU A 114 -50.61 1.92 -14.23
N TYR A 115 -50.15 3.17 -14.28
CA TYR A 115 -51.00 4.34 -14.06
C TYR A 115 -52.15 4.42 -15.08
N GLN A 116 -51.87 4.21 -16.36
CA GLN A 116 -52.88 4.23 -17.43
C GLN A 116 -53.93 3.12 -17.27
N GLN A 117 -53.55 1.97 -16.70
CA GLN A 117 -54.46 0.85 -16.41
C GLN A 117 -55.19 0.98 -15.06
N GLY A 118 -54.95 2.06 -14.30
CA GLY A 118 -55.56 2.27 -12.97
C GLY A 118 -54.93 1.46 -11.84
N LEU A 119 -53.80 0.79 -12.08
CA LEU A 119 -53.06 -0.03 -11.11
C LEU A 119 -52.02 0.80 -10.33
N THR A 120 -52.41 1.99 -9.86
CA THR A 120 -51.49 2.97 -9.25
C THR A 120 -50.85 2.45 -7.96
N GLU A 121 -51.54 1.60 -7.19
CA GLU A 121 -51.01 1.02 -5.95
C GLU A 121 -49.81 0.10 -6.19
N LEU A 122 -49.69 -0.47 -7.40
CA LEU A 122 -48.63 -1.40 -7.78
C LEU A 122 -47.34 -0.68 -8.23
N ILE A 123 -47.38 0.63 -8.51
CA ILE A 123 -46.22 1.39 -9.02
C ILE A 123 -45.07 1.42 -8.01
N HIS A 124 -45.38 1.39 -6.72
CA HIS A 124 -44.39 1.41 -5.65
C HIS A 124 -43.94 0.01 -5.21
N SER A 125 -44.57 -1.04 -5.74
CA SER A 125 -44.20 -2.43 -5.48
C SER A 125 -42.93 -2.84 -6.23
N SER A 126 -42.23 -3.85 -5.73
CA SER A 126 -41.05 -4.38 -6.43
C SER A 126 -41.42 -4.97 -7.79
N PRO A 127 -40.53 -4.99 -8.81
CA PRO A 127 -40.84 -5.60 -10.11
C PRO A 127 -41.33 -7.05 -10.02
N SER A 128 -40.78 -7.84 -9.09
CA SER A 128 -41.24 -9.21 -8.81
C SER A 128 -42.66 -9.28 -8.28
N GLU A 129 -43.05 -8.33 -7.43
CA GLU A 129 -44.39 -8.24 -6.86
C GLU A 129 -45.39 -7.75 -7.90
N GLN A 130 -45.00 -6.79 -8.74
CA GLN A 130 -45.79 -6.34 -9.88
C GLN A 130 -46.11 -7.51 -10.83
N VAL A 131 -45.11 -8.31 -11.18
CA VAL A 131 -45.27 -9.50 -12.02
C VAL A 131 -46.16 -10.54 -11.34
N ALA A 132 -45.95 -10.81 -10.05
CA ALA A 132 -46.75 -11.79 -9.31
C ALA A 132 -48.24 -11.41 -9.28
N TYR A 133 -48.54 -10.14 -9.02
CA TYR A 133 -49.91 -9.62 -9.02
C TYR A 133 -50.57 -9.80 -10.40
N LEU A 134 -49.89 -9.36 -11.47
CA LEU A 134 -50.41 -9.47 -12.83
C LEU A 134 -50.65 -10.92 -13.27
N LEU A 135 -49.80 -11.86 -12.85
CA LEU A 135 -49.99 -13.29 -13.13
C LEU A 135 -51.22 -13.86 -12.42
N VAL A 136 -51.45 -13.49 -11.15
CA VAL A 136 -52.61 -13.94 -10.37
C VAL A 136 -53.91 -13.36 -10.93
N GLU A 137 -53.90 -12.08 -11.28
CA GLU A 137 -55.06 -11.41 -11.88
C GLU A 137 -55.40 -12.02 -13.24
N ARG A 138 -54.39 -12.28 -14.09
CA ARG A 138 -54.58 -12.97 -15.37
C ARG A 138 -55.19 -14.37 -15.19
N ALA A 139 -54.73 -15.15 -14.21
CA ALA A 139 -55.29 -16.46 -13.94
C ALA A 139 -56.76 -16.38 -13.50
N SER A 140 -57.10 -15.41 -12.66
CA SER A 140 -58.47 -15.16 -12.20
C SER A 140 -59.41 -14.76 -13.35
N LEU A 141 -58.92 -13.93 -14.28
CA LEU A 141 -59.68 -13.52 -15.47
C LEU A 141 -59.87 -14.68 -16.46
N LEU A 142 -58.86 -15.54 -16.63
CA LEU A 142 -59.00 -16.75 -17.47
C LEU A 142 -60.02 -17.73 -16.88
N GLU A 143 -60.00 -17.95 -15.57
CA GLU A 143 -60.97 -18.84 -14.90
C GLU A 143 -62.42 -18.32 -15.04
N THR A 144 -62.62 -17.00 -14.93
CA THR A 144 -63.94 -16.39 -15.15
C THR A 144 -64.40 -16.45 -16.61
N SER A 145 -63.50 -16.27 -17.58
CA SER A 145 -63.79 -16.43 -19.02
C SER A 145 -64.16 -17.86 -19.38
N GLU A 146 -63.44 -18.85 -18.85
CA GLU A 146 -63.73 -20.28 -19.07
C GLU A 146 -65.08 -20.68 -18.47
N LEU A 147 -65.45 -20.11 -17.31
CA LEU A 147 -66.76 -20.33 -16.70
C LEU A 147 -67.90 -19.71 -17.53
N THR A 148 -67.68 -18.55 -18.17
CA THR A 148 -68.67 -17.94 -19.06
C THR A 148 -68.82 -18.68 -20.39
N ASP A 149 -67.75 -19.22 -20.96
CA ASP A 149 -67.80 -20.08 -22.17
C ASP A 149 -68.53 -21.40 -21.90
N LYS A 150 -68.39 -21.95 -20.69
CA LYS A 150 -69.11 -23.16 -20.26
C LYS A 150 -70.62 -22.90 -20.04
N LEU A 151 -71.02 -21.66 -19.79
CA LEU A 151 -72.41 -21.23 -19.61
C LEU A 151 -73.09 -20.78 -20.91
N THR A 152 -72.33 -20.49 -21.97
CA THR A 152 -72.86 -20.07 -23.29
C THR A 152 -72.78 -21.17 -24.36
N GLY A 153 -72.16 -22.30 -24.05
CA GLY A 153 -72.02 -23.46 -24.93
C GLY A 153 -73.20 -24.44 -24.96
N ASP A 154 -74.45 -23.97 -24.86
CA ASP A 154 -75.63 -24.80 -25.14
C ASP A 154 -76.79 -23.94 -25.71
N GLY A 155 -77.02 -23.99 -27.03
CA GLY A 155 -78.25 -23.47 -27.66
C GLY A 155 -78.15 -22.63 -28.96
N ASN A 156 -77.92 -23.31 -30.09
CA ASN A 156 -78.11 -22.97 -31.51
C ASN A 156 -79.04 -21.82 -32.02
N THR A 157 -78.56 -21.18 -33.12
CA THR A 157 -79.25 -20.57 -34.32
C THR A 157 -80.14 -19.33 -34.24
N ALA A 158 -79.76 -18.24 -34.93
CA ALA A 158 -80.36 -17.73 -36.18
C ALA A 158 -80.10 -16.23 -36.43
N ASN A 159 -79.87 -15.89 -37.71
CA ASN A 159 -79.61 -14.58 -38.33
C ASN A 159 -80.47 -13.39 -37.84
N HIS A 160 -79.89 -12.18 -37.73
CA HIS A 160 -80.44 -10.99 -38.40
C HIS A 160 -79.43 -9.82 -38.50
N MET A 161 -79.37 -9.24 -39.70
CA MET A 161 -78.69 -8.00 -40.06
C MET A 161 -79.37 -6.76 -39.44
N GLY A 162 -78.62 -5.68 -39.18
CA GLY A 162 -79.16 -4.31 -39.24
C GLY A 162 -78.67 -3.28 -38.22
N THR A 163 -77.76 -2.40 -38.67
CA THR A 163 -77.86 -0.91 -38.60
C THR A 163 -77.84 -0.17 -37.25
N GLY A 164 -76.72 0.54 -36.99
CA GLY A 164 -76.68 2.01 -36.88
C GLY A 164 -77.02 2.74 -35.54
N ALA A 165 -76.07 3.61 -35.14
CA ALA A 165 -76.19 4.78 -34.24
C ALA A 165 -76.41 4.49 -32.72
N GLN A 166 -75.97 5.27 -31.73
CA GLN A 166 -75.54 6.67 -31.66
C GLN A 166 -74.82 6.94 -30.31
N VAL A 167 -73.78 7.77 -30.39
CA VAL A 167 -73.20 8.77 -29.47
C VAL A 167 -73.95 9.17 -28.16
N LYS A 168 -73.14 9.30 -27.07
CA LYS A 168 -73.24 10.15 -25.83
C LYS A 168 -74.40 9.92 -24.83
N SER A 169 -74.08 9.80 -23.54
CA SER A 169 -73.87 10.97 -22.65
C SER A 169 -73.65 10.58 -21.18
N THR A 170 -72.85 11.40 -20.50
CA THR A 170 -72.60 11.53 -19.06
C THR A 170 -73.85 11.79 -18.21
N GLY A 171 -73.84 11.33 -16.95
CA GLY A 171 -74.78 11.74 -15.90
C GLY A 171 -74.40 11.24 -14.51
N VAL A 172 -73.92 12.15 -13.67
CA VAL A 172 -73.61 12.02 -12.23
C VAL A 172 -74.91 12.04 -11.41
N SER A 173 -75.06 11.18 -10.38
CA SER A 173 -75.36 11.60 -8.98
C SER A 173 -75.67 10.45 -8.01
N GLN A 174 -74.96 10.53 -6.89
CA GLN A 174 -75.13 10.01 -5.54
C GLN A 174 -76.54 9.58 -5.07
N ALA A 175 -76.63 8.53 -4.24
CA ALA A 175 -76.97 8.67 -2.80
C ALA A 175 -76.96 7.32 -2.04
N ALA A 176 -76.58 7.44 -0.77
CA ALA A 176 -76.31 6.44 0.27
C ALA A 176 -77.40 5.37 0.55
N HIS A 177 -76.99 4.22 1.10
CA HIS A 177 -77.37 3.79 2.47
C HIS A 177 -76.65 2.51 2.96
N LYS A 178 -75.99 2.67 4.11
CA LYS A 178 -75.86 1.77 5.29
C LYS A 178 -75.16 0.40 5.22
N GLY A 179 -74.17 0.27 6.12
CA GLY A 179 -74.09 -0.84 7.08
C GLY A 179 -73.24 -2.05 6.68
N ALA A 180 -72.01 -2.13 7.20
CA ALA A 180 -71.08 -3.25 7.08
C ALA A 180 -71.61 -4.56 7.74
N PRO A 181 -71.00 -5.74 7.48
CA PRO A 181 -69.79 -6.08 8.22
C PRO A 181 -68.69 -6.78 7.41
N ARG A 182 -67.45 -6.57 7.88
CA ARG A 182 -66.25 -7.32 7.49
C ARG A 182 -66.46 -8.83 7.65
N HIS A 183 -66.10 -9.61 6.63
CA HIS A 183 -65.70 -11.00 6.81
C HIS A 183 -64.37 -11.24 6.08
N GLY A 184 -63.28 -11.00 6.82
CA GLY A 184 -62.01 -11.61 6.46
C GLY A 184 -62.12 -13.10 6.72
N GLN A 185 -61.90 -13.93 5.71
CA GLN A 185 -61.34 -15.26 5.91
C GLN A 185 -60.68 -15.77 4.64
N SER A 186 -59.47 -16.28 4.83
CA SER A 186 -58.49 -16.73 3.85
C SER A 186 -59.04 -17.74 2.84
N ALA A 187 -59.08 -17.37 1.56
CA ALA A 187 -59.26 -18.31 0.45
C ALA A 187 -58.09 -19.32 0.33
N TRP A 188 -56.92 -18.96 0.87
CA TRP A 188 -55.68 -19.74 0.81
C TRP A 188 -55.66 -21.03 1.67
N LYS A 189 -56.71 -21.33 2.45
CA LYS A 189 -56.75 -22.50 3.34
C LYS A 189 -57.61 -23.67 2.86
N LYS A 190 -58.22 -23.58 1.66
CA LYS A 190 -59.12 -24.62 1.13
C LYS A 190 -58.57 -25.46 -0.03
N LEU A 191 -57.35 -25.20 -0.50
CA LEU A 191 -56.81 -25.84 -1.72
C LEU A 191 -56.07 -27.17 -1.51
N PHE A 192 -55.86 -27.63 -0.27
CA PHE A 192 -55.16 -28.91 0.00
C PHE A 192 -56.03 -29.99 0.68
N GLY A 193 -57.30 -30.10 0.26
CA GLY A 193 -58.21 -31.16 0.70
C GLY A 193 -58.47 -32.19 -0.40
N LEU A 194 -57.66 -33.24 -0.48
CA LEU A 194 -57.82 -34.36 -1.40
C LEU A 194 -59.00 -35.27 -0.96
N LYS A 195 -60.09 -35.37 -1.75
CA LYS A 195 -61.05 -36.51 -1.68
C LYS A 195 -61.62 -36.89 -3.06
N SER A 196 -61.03 -37.96 -3.59
CA SER A 196 -61.63 -39.18 -4.17
C SER A 196 -63.00 -39.14 -4.86
N SER A 197 -62.96 -39.44 -6.17
CA SER A 197 -63.66 -40.55 -6.85
C SER A 197 -65.06 -40.93 -6.36
N GLN A 198 -66.07 -40.70 -7.22
CA GLN A 198 -67.15 -41.63 -7.54
C GLN A 198 -67.97 -41.11 -8.74
N ASN A 199 -67.95 -41.79 -9.88
CA ASN A 199 -69.08 -41.80 -10.80
C ASN A 199 -69.16 -43.15 -11.51
N LYS A 200 -70.29 -43.85 -11.35
CA LYS A 200 -70.59 -45.16 -11.97
C LYS A 200 -71.97 -45.09 -12.63
N HIS A 201 -71.96 -45.51 -13.90
CA HIS A 201 -73.04 -46.03 -14.75
C HIS A 201 -74.20 -45.07 -15.11
N THR A 202 -74.55 -44.94 -16.39
CA THR A 202 -75.37 -45.97 -17.07
C THR A 202 -75.09 -46.04 -18.57
N PHE A 203 -75.01 -47.28 -19.07
CA PHE A 203 -74.87 -47.70 -20.47
C PHE A 203 -76.27 -47.76 -21.13
N ILE A 204 -76.38 -47.44 -22.43
CA ILE A 204 -77.00 -48.29 -23.48
C ILE A 204 -76.81 -47.61 -24.87
N PRO A 205 -76.67 -48.39 -25.96
CA PRO A 205 -75.84 -48.10 -27.12
C PRO A 205 -76.62 -47.54 -28.32
N ALA A 206 -75.97 -46.68 -29.11
CA ALA A 206 -76.41 -46.29 -30.45
C ALA A 206 -75.24 -46.47 -31.43
N GLU A 207 -75.06 -47.72 -31.85
CA GLU A 207 -74.11 -48.18 -32.86
C GLU A 207 -74.55 -47.71 -34.26
N ALA A 208 -74.37 -46.42 -34.54
CA ALA A 208 -74.31 -45.87 -35.91
C ALA A 208 -73.78 -44.42 -35.96
N ARG A 209 -73.17 -43.91 -34.87
CA ARG A 209 -72.51 -42.58 -34.85
C ARG A 209 -71.09 -42.59 -34.29
N PHE A 210 -70.59 -43.74 -33.82
CA PHE A 210 -69.29 -43.85 -33.16
C PHE A 210 -68.08 -43.84 -34.10
N LEU A 211 -68.22 -44.26 -35.37
CA LEU A 211 -67.07 -44.35 -36.28
C LEU A 211 -66.55 -42.96 -36.73
N ALA A 212 -67.45 -42.01 -36.99
CA ALA A 212 -67.05 -40.64 -37.37
C ALA A 212 -66.52 -39.80 -36.18
N GLY A 213 -67.01 -40.06 -34.96
CA GLY A 213 -66.53 -39.42 -33.74
C GLY A 213 -65.17 -39.96 -33.27
N GLN A 214 -64.90 -41.24 -33.51
CA GLN A 214 -63.64 -41.88 -33.15
C GLN A 214 -62.50 -41.48 -34.08
N GLU A 215 -62.72 -41.39 -35.39
CA GLU A 215 -61.72 -40.85 -36.34
C GLU A 215 -61.37 -39.39 -36.06
N SER A 216 -62.36 -38.56 -35.71
CA SER A 216 -62.12 -37.15 -35.33
C SER A 216 -61.49 -37.00 -33.94
N SER A 217 -61.65 -37.97 -33.04
CA SER A 217 -60.93 -38.03 -31.75
C SER A 217 -59.46 -38.43 -31.95
N LEU A 218 -59.22 -39.51 -32.70
CA LEU A 218 -57.88 -40.01 -33.01
C LEU A 218 -57.07 -38.99 -33.81
N GLY A 219 -57.67 -38.31 -34.80
CA GLY A 219 -57.00 -37.24 -35.55
C GLY A 219 -56.56 -36.06 -34.66
N ARG A 220 -57.36 -35.71 -33.65
CA ARG A 220 -57.01 -34.69 -32.65
C ARG A 220 -55.89 -35.14 -31.72
N GLU A 221 -55.85 -36.42 -31.35
CA GLU A 221 -54.76 -36.99 -30.55
C GLU A 221 -53.46 -37.08 -31.36
N CYS A 222 -53.49 -37.53 -32.62
CA CYS A 222 -52.35 -37.51 -33.52
C CYS A 222 -51.79 -36.09 -33.69
N SER A 223 -52.65 -35.10 -33.91
CA SER A 223 -52.24 -33.69 -34.02
C SER A 223 -51.63 -33.12 -32.73
N ARG A 224 -52.01 -33.64 -31.56
CA ARG A 224 -51.39 -33.24 -30.28
C ARG A 224 -50.02 -33.89 -30.12
N LEU A 225 -49.92 -35.19 -30.40
CA LEU A 225 -48.66 -35.93 -30.32
C LEU A 225 -47.62 -35.42 -31.32
N GLU A 226 -48.03 -35.04 -32.53
CA GLU A 226 -47.15 -34.40 -33.51
C GLU A 226 -46.57 -33.09 -32.97
N ARG A 227 -47.41 -32.23 -32.38
CA ARG A 227 -46.96 -30.97 -31.78
C ARG A 227 -46.01 -31.20 -30.60
N ASP A 228 -46.30 -32.19 -29.77
CA ASP A 228 -45.46 -32.54 -28.62
C ASP A 228 -44.10 -33.12 -29.09
N LEU A 229 -44.10 -33.91 -30.16
CA LEU A 229 -42.90 -34.44 -30.79
C LEU A 229 -42.06 -33.33 -31.43
N GLU A 230 -42.69 -32.39 -32.13
CA GLU A 230 -42.02 -31.21 -32.70
C GLU A 230 -41.40 -30.33 -31.60
N GLU A 231 -42.15 -30.11 -30.52
CA GLU A 231 -41.66 -29.35 -29.37
C GLU A 231 -40.51 -30.07 -28.66
N GLY A 232 -40.61 -31.38 -28.48
CA GLY A 232 -39.53 -32.22 -27.96
C GLY A 232 -38.28 -32.16 -28.84
N SER A 233 -38.45 -32.20 -30.16
CA SER A 233 -37.37 -32.10 -31.14
C SER A 233 -36.69 -30.72 -31.10
N ARG A 234 -37.48 -29.63 -30.99
CA ARG A 234 -36.96 -28.27 -30.80
C ARG A 234 -36.13 -28.16 -29.51
N ARG A 235 -36.66 -28.63 -28.38
CA ARG A 235 -35.95 -28.59 -27.09
C ARG A 235 -34.67 -29.41 -27.11
N LEU A 236 -34.69 -30.58 -27.74
CA LEU A 236 -33.50 -31.42 -27.90
C LEU A 236 -32.43 -30.73 -28.75
N ALA A 237 -32.83 -30.08 -29.85
CA ALA A 237 -31.90 -29.33 -30.70
C ALA A 237 -31.27 -28.14 -29.93
N MET A 238 -32.06 -27.41 -29.14
CA MET A 238 -31.57 -26.34 -28.28
C MET A 238 -30.58 -26.85 -27.22
N ALA A 239 -30.89 -27.98 -26.58
CA ALA A 239 -30.00 -28.61 -25.60
C ALA A 239 -28.67 -29.04 -26.24
N HIS A 240 -28.70 -29.63 -27.45
CA HIS A 240 -27.48 -29.99 -28.16
C HIS A 240 -26.64 -28.76 -28.55
N ASN A 241 -27.28 -27.66 -28.94
CA ASN A 241 -26.58 -26.41 -29.23
C ASN A 241 -25.93 -25.82 -27.97
N GLU A 242 -26.61 -25.87 -26.83
CA GLU A 242 -26.07 -25.38 -25.57
C GLU A 242 -24.92 -26.25 -25.05
N ILE A 243 -25.03 -27.58 -25.16
CA ILE A 243 -23.92 -28.50 -24.83
C ILE A 243 -22.69 -28.15 -25.66
N ARG A 244 -22.86 -27.92 -26.97
CA ARG A 244 -21.74 -27.54 -27.84
C ARG A 244 -21.13 -26.21 -27.41
N ARG A 245 -21.97 -25.18 -27.21
CA ARG A 245 -21.53 -23.85 -26.77
C ARG A 245 -20.72 -23.90 -25.47
N LEU A 246 -21.22 -24.64 -24.47
CA LEU A 246 -20.54 -24.82 -23.18
C LEU A 246 -19.24 -25.63 -23.32
N THR A 247 -19.20 -26.59 -24.25
CA THR A 247 -17.97 -27.36 -24.54
C THR A 247 -16.91 -26.44 -25.13
N ASP A 248 -17.27 -25.62 -26.12
CA ASP A 248 -16.36 -24.66 -26.75
C ASP A 248 -15.85 -23.63 -25.73
N GLU A 249 -16.74 -23.16 -24.84
CA GLU A 249 -16.39 -22.22 -23.77
C GLU A 249 -15.43 -22.86 -22.76
N LEU A 250 -15.67 -24.11 -22.35
CA LEU A 250 -14.78 -24.86 -21.45
C LEU A 250 -13.40 -25.09 -22.08
N GLU A 251 -13.35 -25.47 -23.36
CA GLU A 251 -12.09 -25.63 -24.10
C GLU A 251 -11.33 -24.31 -24.19
N SER A 252 -12.03 -23.19 -24.46
CA SER A 252 -11.39 -21.86 -24.48
C SER A 252 -10.81 -21.48 -23.12
N ALA A 253 -11.51 -21.77 -22.02
CA ALA A 253 -11.03 -21.52 -20.66
C ALA A 253 -9.81 -22.39 -20.30
N HIS A 254 -9.79 -23.65 -20.74
CA HIS A 254 -8.61 -24.51 -20.56
C HIS A 254 -7.40 -24.02 -21.38
N LEU A 255 -7.63 -23.54 -22.60
CA LEU A 255 -6.55 -22.98 -23.42
C LEU A 255 -5.96 -21.72 -22.80
N THR A 256 -6.79 -20.82 -22.27
CA THR A 256 -6.30 -19.62 -21.57
C THR A 256 -5.57 -19.98 -20.28
N GLN A 257 -6.11 -20.89 -19.47
CA GLN A 257 -5.42 -21.38 -18.27
C GLN A 257 -4.04 -21.94 -18.62
N ARG A 258 -3.97 -22.82 -19.63
CA ARG A 258 -2.71 -23.44 -20.05
C ARG A 258 -1.72 -22.42 -20.61
N ALA A 259 -2.21 -21.33 -21.21
CA ALA A 259 -1.37 -20.27 -21.72
C ALA A 259 -0.69 -19.46 -20.61
N TYR A 260 -1.33 -19.25 -19.46
CA TYR A 260 -0.80 -18.46 -18.34
C TYR A 260 -0.13 -19.27 -17.22
N GLU A 261 -0.35 -20.58 -17.19
CA GLU A 261 0.29 -21.50 -16.24
C GLU A 261 1.84 -21.42 -16.22
N PRO A 262 2.57 -21.34 -17.35
CA PRO A 262 4.02 -21.29 -17.31
C PRO A 262 4.57 -19.97 -16.75
N GLU A 263 3.94 -18.83 -17.04
CA GLU A 263 4.32 -17.54 -16.46
C GLU A 263 4.08 -17.55 -14.95
N LEU A 264 2.97 -18.13 -14.49
CA LEU A 264 2.69 -18.28 -13.06
C LEU A 264 3.76 -19.14 -12.37
N GLN A 265 4.14 -20.27 -12.97
CA GLN A 265 5.19 -21.14 -12.44
C GLN A 265 6.57 -20.45 -12.43
N SER A 266 6.90 -19.70 -13.48
CA SER A 266 8.13 -18.91 -13.55
C SER A 266 8.16 -17.85 -12.44
N ALA A 267 7.07 -17.11 -12.25
CA ALA A 267 6.96 -16.11 -11.19
C ALA A 267 7.09 -16.73 -9.80
N GLN A 268 6.50 -17.92 -9.58
CA GLN A 268 6.65 -18.65 -8.31
C GLN A 268 8.11 -19.04 -8.04
N GLN A 269 8.84 -19.49 -9.05
CA GLN A 269 10.26 -19.83 -8.92
C GLN A 269 11.11 -18.60 -8.60
N GLU A 270 10.85 -17.47 -9.26
CA GLU A 270 11.54 -16.19 -8.99
C GLU A 270 11.31 -15.74 -7.54
N VAL A 271 10.06 -15.80 -7.06
CA VAL A 271 9.73 -15.47 -5.66
C VAL A 271 10.51 -16.35 -4.68
N GLU A 272 10.65 -17.65 -4.96
CA GLU A 272 11.42 -18.55 -4.10
C GLU A 272 12.92 -18.24 -4.11
N GLN A 273 13.49 -17.90 -5.27
CA GLN A 273 14.88 -17.46 -5.39
C GLN A 273 15.12 -16.16 -4.61
N LEU A 274 14.24 -15.17 -4.76
CA LEU A 274 14.33 -13.90 -4.03
C LEU A 274 14.22 -14.10 -2.53
N ARG A 275 13.36 -15.02 -2.06
CA ARG A 275 13.27 -15.38 -0.63
C ARG A 275 14.60 -15.89 -0.09
N GLN A 276 15.27 -16.76 -0.84
CA GLN A 276 16.58 -17.29 -0.46
C GLN A 276 17.67 -16.20 -0.46
N GLU A 277 17.65 -15.31 -1.47
CA GLU A 277 18.58 -14.18 -1.56
C GLU A 277 18.43 -13.23 -0.36
N VAL A 278 17.19 -12.87 -0.02
CA VAL A 278 16.87 -12.05 1.17
C VAL A 278 17.35 -12.72 2.45
N GLU A 279 17.20 -14.05 2.58
CA GLU A 279 17.69 -14.76 3.77
C GLU A 279 19.22 -14.73 3.87
N LYS A 280 19.95 -14.87 2.74
CA LYS A 280 21.41 -14.74 2.70
C LYS A 280 21.86 -13.33 3.10
N LEU A 281 21.22 -12.31 2.54
CA LEU A 281 21.52 -10.91 2.85
C LEU A 281 21.28 -10.60 4.34
N LYS A 282 20.15 -11.04 4.90
CA LYS A 282 19.87 -10.91 6.34
C LYS A 282 20.95 -11.54 7.21
N LYS A 283 21.45 -12.73 6.83
CA LYS A 283 22.55 -13.39 7.57
C LYS A 283 23.83 -12.57 7.50
N TYR A 284 24.18 -12.06 6.33
CA TYR A 284 25.38 -11.23 6.13
C TYR A 284 25.30 -9.91 6.92
N GLU A 285 24.20 -9.16 6.78
CA GLU A 285 23.96 -7.91 7.51
C GLU A 285 24.01 -8.13 9.02
N MET A 286 23.41 -9.21 9.52
CA MET A 286 23.46 -9.54 10.95
C MET A 286 24.88 -9.80 11.45
N VAL A 287 25.75 -10.39 10.63
CA VAL A 287 27.16 -10.60 10.97
C VAL A 287 27.93 -9.28 10.99
N GLU A 288 27.75 -8.43 9.98
CA GLU A 288 28.40 -7.10 9.93
C GLU A 288 27.94 -6.18 11.07
N LEU A 289 26.64 -6.20 11.39
CA LEU A 289 26.10 -5.48 12.55
C LEU A 289 26.70 -5.96 13.88
N ARG A 290 26.95 -7.27 14.04
CA ARG A 290 27.65 -7.77 15.23
C ARG A 290 29.09 -7.27 15.30
N LYS A 291 29.84 -7.32 14.20
CA LYS A 291 31.23 -6.84 14.16
C LYS A 291 31.32 -5.36 14.51
N THR A 292 30.46 -4.53 13.90
CA THR A 292 30.43 -3.09 14.18
C THR A 292 30.04 -2.79 15.62
N LYS A 293 29.07 -3.53 16.18
CA LYS A 293 28.72 -3.44 17.60
C LYS A 293 29.89 -3.79 18.52
N GLU A 294 30.59 -4.90 18.26
CA GLU A 294 31.75 -5.30 19.06
C GLU A 294 32.89 -4.28 19.01
N LEU A 295 33.14 -3.67 17.84
CA LEU A 295 34.12 -2.59 17.70
C LEU A 295 33.70 -1.34 18.50
N ASN A 296 32.41 -0.99 18.44
CA ASN A 296 31.87 0.13 19.22
C ASN A 296 32.01 -0.12 20.73
N ASP A 297 31.66 -1.31 21.20
CA ASP A 297 31.80 -1.70 22.61
C ASP A 297 33.28 -1.61 23.08
N ARG A 298 34.24 -1.94 22.20
CA ARG A 298 35.68 -1.78 22.48
C ARG A 298 36.09 -0.31 22.58
N LEU A 299 35.65 0.52 21.64
CA LEU A 299 35.92 1.95 21.67
C LEU A 299 35.31 2.62 22.91
N ASP A 300 34.12 2.20 23.34
CA ASP A 300 33.49 2.70 24.56
C ASP A 300 34.26 2.32 25.83
N LEU A 301 34.89 1.15 25.86
CA LEU A 301 35.81 0.75 26.93
C LEU A 301 37.06 1.64 26.95
N GLU A 302 37.65 1.89 25.78
CA GLU A 302 38.84 2.73 25.64
C GLU A 302 38.54 4.19 26.02
N ILE A 303 37.43 4.77 25.56
CA ILE A 303 36.97 6.11 25.95
C ILE A 303 36.81 6.20 27.48
N ARG A 304 36.22 5.18 28.12
CA ARG A 304 36.10 5.15 29.58
C ARG A 304 37.47 5.09 30.27
N ALA A 305 38.39 4.27 29.78
CA ALA A 305 39.74 4.17 30.31
C ALA A 305 40.52 5.49 30.17
N LEU A 306 40.45 6.13 29.00
CA LEU A 306 41.06 7.43 28.74
C LEU A 306 40.45 8.52 29.63
N ARG A 307 39.12 8.57 29.76
CA ARG A 307 38.44 9.51 30.68
C ARG A 307 38.87 9.32 32.13
N ASN A 308 39.04 8.07 32.59
CA ASN A 308 39.59 7.77 33.91
C ASN A 308 41.03 8.29 34.04
N ARG A 309 41.88 8.04 33.05
CA ARG A 309 43.28 8.48 33.07
C ARG A 309 43.40 10.00 33.12
N VAL A 310 42.60 10.71 32.32
CA VAL A 310 42.53 12.18 32.34
C VAL A 310 42.14 12.68 33.73
N ARG A 311 41.10 12.11 34.36
CA ARG A 311 40.72 12.47 35.74
C ARG A 311 41.85 12.26 36.74
N SER A 312 42.57 11.14 36.65
CA SER A 312 43.73 10.87 37.53
C SER A 312 44.85 11.90 37.30
N LEU A 313 45.19 12.20 36.05
CA LEU A 313 46.20 13.21 35.72
C LEU A 313 45.79 14.62 36.17
N ASP A 314 44.51 14.98 36.05
CA ASP A 314 43.99 16.24 36.56
C ASP A 314 44.10 16.31 38.08
N ALA A 315 43.80 15.23 38.80
CA ALA A 315 43.98 15.15 40.25
C ALA A 315 45.46 15.31 40.64
N GLU A 316 46.38 14.58 40.00
CA GLU A 316 47.83 14.72 40.19
C GLU A 316 48.29 16.15 39.92
N LYS A 317 47.85 16.77 38.81
CA LYS A 317 48.15 18.15 38.45
C LYS A 317 47.66 19.14 39.50
N THR A 318 46.44 18.97 40.02
CA THR A 318 45.91 19.85 41.08
C THR A 318 46.69 19.72 42.39
N SER A 319 47.07 18.50 42.78
CA SER A 319 47.89 18.24 43.96
C SER A 319 49.29 18.86 43.83
N LEU A 320 49.95 18.67 42.69
CA LEU A 320 51.27 19.27 42.42
C LEU A 320 51.20 20.80 42.43
N LYS A 321 50.15 21.38 41.85
CA LYS A 321 49.93 22.84 41.91
C LYS A 321 49.79 23.34 43.35
N GLN A 322 49.02 22.64 44.19
CA GLN A 322 48.88 23.00 45.60
C GLN A 322 50.22 22.92 46.33
N MET A 323 51.00 21.85 46.10
CA MET A 323 52.33 21.68 46.69
C MET A 323 53.28 22.80 46.27
N VAL A 324 53.28 23.21 45.00
CA VAL A 324 54.08 24.34 44.52
C VAL A 324 53.67 25.64 45.21
N VAL A 325 52.37 25.90 45.39
CA VAL A 325 51.89 27.10 46.11
C VAL A 325 52.39 27.09 47.56
N SER A 326 52.27 25.97 48.28
CA SER A 326 52.76 25.86 49.67
C SER A 326 54.27 26.08 49.76
N LEU A 327 55.06 25.47 48.87
CA LEU A 327 56.51 25.68 48.83
C LEU A 327 56.89 27.13 48.47
N GLN A 328 56.12 27.78 47.60
CA GLN A 328 56.30 29.19 47.26
C GLN A 328 56.06 30.07 48.49
N GLU A 329 54.99 29.82 49.24
CA GLU A 329 54.68 30.52 50.49
C GLU A 329 55.77 30.32 51.54
N GLU A 330 56.24 29.09 51.75
CA GLU A 330 57.36 28.78 52.65
C GLU A 330 58.66 29.48 52.22
N ALA A 331 58.96 29.52 50.93
CA ALA A 331 60.14 30.20 50.40
C ALA A 331 60.09 31.71 50.63
N GLU A 332 58.93 32.35 50.42
CA GLU A 332 58.75 33.78 50.71
C GLU A 332 58.83 34.08 52.22
N GLN A 333 58.28 33.20 53.07
CA GLN A 333 58.43 33.32 54.53
C GLN A 333 59.89 33.22 54.98
N LEU A 334 60.63 32.23 54.47
CA LEU A 334 62.06 32.07 54.77
C LEU A 334 62.87 33.27 54.28
N LYS A 335 62.55 33.81 53.10
CA LYS A 335 63.19 35.01 52.55
C LYS A 335 62.92 36.25 53.41
N ALA A 336 61.67 36.42 53.87
CA ALA A 336 61.32 37.50 54.79
C ALA A 336 62.06 37.39 56.13
N ALA A 337 62.13 36.18 56.72
CA ALA A 337 62.88 35.92 57.94
C ALA A 337 64.39 36.22 57.77
N LEU A 338 64.98 35.85 56.63
CA LEU A 338 66.37 36.15 56.32
C LEU A 338 66.63 37.66 56.18
N GLN A 339 65.66 38.39 55.63
CA GLN A 339 65.72 39.84 55.48
C GLN A 339 65.56 40.58 56.82
N GLU A 340 64.70 40.10 57.71
CA GLU A 340 64.63 40.58 59.10
C GLU A 340 65.91 40.28 59.90
N GLU A 341 66.51 39.10 59.74
CA GLU A 341 67.81 38.77 60.34
C GLU A 341 68.94 39.69 59.86
N LEU A 342 68.96 40.03 58.57
CA LEU A 342 69.95 40.96 58.01
C LEU A 342 69.77 42.37 58.57
N LEU A 343 68.52 42.85 58.69
CA LEU A 343 68.21 44.17 59.25
C LEU A 343 68.52 44.25 60.76
N THR A 344 68.25 43.19 61.52
CA THR A 344 68.55 43.15 62.97
C THR A 344 70.05 43.04 63.27
N LYS A 345 70.85 42.43 62.39
CA LYS A 345 72.32 42.40 62.48
C LYS A 345 72.98 43.74 62.09
N GLU A 346 72.32 44.63 61.35
CA GLU A 346 72.81 45.99 61.05
C GLU A 346 72.58 47.01 62.19
N VAL A 347 71.57 46.80 63.04
CA VAL A 347 71.26 47.69 64.17
C VAL A 347 72.42 47.84 65.18
N PRO A 348 73.14 46.78 65.61
CA PRO A 348 74.28 46.95 66.51
C PRO A 348 75.49 47.64 65.83
N VAL A 349 75.62 47.56 64.50
CA VAL A 349 76.72 48.21 63.78
C VAL A 349 76.48 49.72 63.68
N LYS A 350 75.24 50.16 63.41
CA LYS A 350 74.85 51.58 63.36
C LYS A 350 74.87 52.25 64.75
N GLN A 351 74.40 51.56 65.80
CA GLN A 351 74.55 52.05 67.18
C GLN A 351 76.01 52.11 67.65
N ALA A 352 76.85 51.15 67.24
CA ALA A 352 78.28 51.20 67.55
C ALA A 352 79.00 52.35 66.82
N THR A 353 78.66 52.62 65.55
CA THR A 353 79.27 53.73 64.80
C THR A 353 78.83 55.10 65.32
N GLU A 354 77.56 55.30 65.64
CA GLU A 354 77.06 56.54 66.26
C GLU A 354 77.66 56.79 67.65
N MET A 355 77.84 55.76 68.49
CA MET A 355 78.54 55.92 69.78
C MET A 355 80.01 56.30 69.60
N THR A 356 80.73 55.73 68.63
CA THR A 356 82.10 56.19 68.32
C THR A 356 82.13 57.62 67.77
N GLN A 357 81.16 58.03 66.96
CA GLN A 357 81.14 59.38 66.39
C GLN A 357 80.80 60.46 67.44
N VAL A 358 79.94 60.15 68.42
CA VAL A 358 79.66 61.02 69.58
C VAL A 358 80.86 61.11 70.54
N LEU A 359 81.60 60.00 70.74
CA LEU A 359 82.82 60.02 71.54
C LEU A 359 83.97 60.82 70.88
N TYR A 360 84.13 60.74 69.56
CA TYR A 360 85.13 61.55 68.83
C TYR A 360 84.78 63.04 68.77
N SER A 361 83.50 63.40 68.89
CA SER A 361 83.05 64.80 68.89
C SER A 361 83.21 65.48 70.25
N ASN A 362 83.21 64.73 71.36
CA ASN A 362 83.32 65.24 72.74
C ASN A 362 84.76 65.25 73.31
N LEU A 363 85.76 64.85 72.52
CA LEU A 363 87.20 64.87 72.89
C LEU A 363 87.99 66.00 72.20
N ASN A 364 87.33 66.83 71.37
CA ASN A 364 87.88 68.00 70.73
C ASN A 364 87.02 69.24 71.04
N PHE A 365 87.01 69.70 72.29
CA PHE A 365 87.05 71.13 72.68
C PHE A 365 87.13 71.30 74.20
#